data_AF-A0A4Y2PKL9-F1
#
_entry.id   AF-A0A4Y2PKL9-F1
#
_cell.length_a   1.000
_cell.length_b   1.000
_cell.length_c   1.000
_cell.angle_alpha   90.00
_cell.angle_beta   90.00
_cell.angle_gamma   90.00
#
_symmetry.space_group_name_H-M   'P 1'
#
loop_
_entity.id
_entity.type
_entity.pdbx_description
1 polymer ?
#
loop_
_entity_poly.entity_id
_entity_poly.type
_entity_poly.pdbx_seq_one_letter_code
_entity_poly.pdbx_strand_id
1 'polypeptide(L)'
;MYSIEQRVFLVLEYHRLKESPTATRLSFQARFNVPKGPDAKTIRTLFAKFQRTGSVTDDLVGNVGRQQTAVTPENVATVSGIIQQNPMSSVRRIASETGLKRSSTQKILRKSLHMFPFKIQTHQAIPVRAVQQRVDFANQMLKMIDSEGFHVGCIWFTDEAHFHLNGFVNKQNWRFCGSENPYWCEAKPLYSPKVTVWAAVCSRGIIGPFFIRETVTSERYVAILEQFVATQQVLED
;
A
#
# COMPACT_ATOMS: atom_id res chain seq x y z
N MET A 1 15.77 24.94 -27.32
CA MET A 1 15.03 25.91 -26.47
C MET A 1 16.07 26.82 -25.83
N TYR A 2 15.89 28.15 -25.87
CA TYR A 2 16.89 29.11 -25.35
C TYR A 2 16.86 29.19 -23.82
N SER A 3 18.03 29.30 -23.20
CA SER A 3 18.17 29.51 -21.75
C SER A 3 17.60 30.86 -21.32
N ILE A 4 17.37 31.06 -20.02
CA ILE A 4 16.90 32.34 -19.48
C ILE A 4 17.88 33.46 -19.83
N GLU A 5 19.19 33.23 -19.64
CA GLU A 5 20.25 34.18 -19.98
C GLU A 5 20.20 34.59 -21.46
N GLN A 6 20.06 33.62 -22.37
CA GLN A 6 19.94 33.88 -23.80
C GLN A 6 18.70 34.71 -24.14
N ARG A 7 17.58 34.46 -23.46
CA ARG A 7 16.34 35.24 -23.65
C ARG A 7 16.45 36.66 -23.14
N VAL A 8 17.09 36.87 -21.98
CA VAL A 8 17.37 38.22 -21.43
C VAL A 8 18.24 39.00 -22.42
N PHE A 9 19.32 38.39 -22.89
CA PHE A 9 20.21 39.02 -23.87
C PHE A 9 19.45 39.44 -25.13
N LEU A 10 18.61 38.56 -25.68
CA LEU A 10 17.81 38.87 -26.87
C LEU A 10 16.88 40.06 -26.67
N VAL A 11 16.21 40.17 -25.52
CA VAL A 11 15.30 41.28 -25.22
C VAL A 11 16.06 42.60 -25.12
N LEU A 12 17.19 42.62 -24.40
CA LEU A 12 17.99 43.83 -24.20
C LEU A 12 18.63 44.31 -25.52
N GLU A 13 19.23 43.39 -26.28
CA GLU A 13 19.86 43.72 -27.56
C GLU A 13 18.85 44.12 -28.63
N TYR A 14 17.67 43.48 -28.65
CA TYR A 14 16.61 43.86 -29.59
C TYR A 14 16.15 45.30 -29.37
N HIS A 15 16.00 45.72 -28.11
CA HIS A 15 15.67 47.10 -27.79
C HIS A 15 16.83 48.07 -28.13
N ARG A 16 18.07 47.72 -27.76
CA ARG A 16 19.27 48.53 -28.04
C ARG A 16 19.48 48.79 -29.53
N LEU A 17 19.19 47.79 -30.36
CA LEU A 17 19.37 47.82 -31.82
C LEU A 17 18.14 48.35 -32.58
N LYS A 18 17.27 49.13 -31.91
CA LYS A 18 16.07 49.74 -32.50
C LYS A 18 15.16 48.71 -33.19
N GLU A 19 14.97 47.56 -32.56
CA GLU A 19 14.05 46.51 -33.00
C GLU A 19 14.41 45.85 -34.34
N SER A 20 15.71 45.80 -34.69
CA SER A 20 16.19 45.09 -35.88
C SER A 20 16.46 43.60 -35.59
N PRO A 21 15.64 42.65 -36.06
CA PRO A 21 15.80 41.23 -35.75
C PRO A 21 17.09 40.64 -36.34
N THR A 22 17.53 41.16 -37.48
CA THR A 22 18.76 40.72 -38.16
C THR A 22 20.00 41.11 -37.38
N ALA A 23 20.06 42.35 -36.90
CA ALA A 23 21.19 42.84 -36.09
C ALA A 23 21.26 42.12 -34.74
N THR A 24 20.12 41.90 -34.08
CA THR A 24 20.04 41.14 -32.83
C THR A 24 20.47 39.69 -33.01
N ARG A 25 20.09 39.04 -34.13
CA ARG A 25 20.53 37.68 -34.45
C ARG A 25 22.05 37.60 -34.62
N LEU A 26 22.65 38.53 -35.36
CA LEU A 26 24.09 38.57 -35.57
C LEU A 26 24.85 38.82 -34.25
N SER A 27 24.35 39.75 -33.42
CA SER A 27 24.91 40.01 -32.09
C SER A 27 24.81 38.79 -31.17
N PHE A 28 23.69 38.06 -31.22
CA PHE A 28 23.50 36.82 -30.48
C PHE A 28 24.47 35.72 -30.93
N GLN A 29 24.66 35.55 -32.25
CA GLN A 29 25.62 34.59 -32.80
C GLN A 29 27.05 34.91 -32.35
N ALA A 30 27.42 36.19 -32.37
CA ALA A 30 28.73 36.65 -31.92
C ALA A 30 28.94 36.44 -30.41
N ARG A 31 27.95 36.77 -29.58
CA ARG A 31 28.04 36.66 -28.12
C ARG A 31 28.12 35.20 -27.63
N PHE A 32 27.31 34.31 -28.21
CA PHE A 32 27.19 32.92 -27.75
C PHE A 32 27.96 31.92 -28.63
N ASN A 33 28.70 32.40 -29.64
CA ASN A 33 29.46 31.59 -30.59
C ASN A 33 28.65 30.43 -31.21
N VAL A 34 27.43 30.74 -31.68
CA VAL A 34 26.53 29.74 -32.28
C VAL A 34 26.38 29.96 -33.78
N PRO A 35 26.44 28.89 -34.61
CA PRO A 35 26.33 29.01 -36.06
C PRO A 35 24.92 29.45 -36.51
N LYS A 36 23.88 29.11 -35.74
CA LYS A 36 22.50 29.51 -36.02
C LYS A 36 21.90 30.28 -34.85
N GLY A 37 21.51 31.53 -35.10
CA GLY A 37 20.76 32.35 -34.15
C GLY A 37 19.24 32.14 -34.24
N PRO A 38 18.47 32.74 -33.32
CA PRO A 38 17.02 32.67 -33.31
C PRO A 38 16.38 33.30 -34.54
N ASP A 39 15.26 32.70 -34.98
CA ASP A 39 14.47 33.26 -36.06
C ASP A 39 13.85 34.62 -35.67
N ALA A 40 13.60 35.48 -36.65
CA ALA A 40 13.06 36.82 -36.46
C ALA A 40 11.69 36.75 -35.80
N LYS A 41 10.89 35.73 -36.14
CA LYS A 41 9.61 35.46 -35.46
C LYS A 41 9.83 35.21 -33.97
N THR A 42 10.78 34.34 -33.62
CA THR A 42 11.09 34.01 -32.23
C THR A 42 11.54 35.23 -31.43
N ILE A 43 12.39 36.09 -32.00
CA ILE A 43 12.86 37.33 -31.37
C ILE A 43 11.67 38.27 -31.10
N ARG A 44 10.83 38.51 -32.10
CA ARG A 44 9.63 39.37 -31.96
C ARG A 44 8.63 38.81 -30.96
N THR A 45 8.34 37.52 -31.01
CA THR A 45 7.41 36.86 -30.07
C THR A 45 7.94 36.91 -28.64
N LEU A 46 9.25 36.72 -28.44
CA LEU A 46 9.87 36.83 -27.12
C LEU A 46 9.78 38.26 -26.58
N PHE A 47 10.06 39.27 -27.43
CA PHE A 47 9.98 40.67 -27.04
C PHE A 47 8.54 41.12 -26.75
N ALA A 48 7.57 40.76 -27.60
CA ALA A 48 6.15 41.03 -27.36
C ALA A 48 5.63 40.35 -26.09
N LYS A 49 6.07 39.12 -25.82
CA LYS A 49 5.78 38.44 -24.54
C LYS A 49 6.34 39.25 -23.37
N PHE A 50 7.60 39.67 -23.46
CA PHE A 50 8.24 40.47 -22.42
C PHE A 50 7.53 41.82 -22.20
N GLN A 51 7.14 42.53 -23.26
CA GLN A 51 6.36 43.77 -23.14
C GLN A 51 5.02 43.57 -22.44
N ARG A 52 4.37 42.42 -22.65
CA ARG A 52 3.08 42.10 -22.01
C ARG A 52 3.20 41.65 -20.56
N THR A 53 4.19 40.81 -20.23
CA THR A 53 4.27 40.13 -18.92
C THR A 53 5.41 40.60 -18.03
N GLY A 54 6.36 41.38 -18.57
CA GLY A 54 7.61 41.74 -17.90
C GLY A 54 8.57 40.58 -17.66
N SER A 55 8.26 39.37 -18.15
CA SER A 55 9.04 38.16 -17.88
C SER A 55 9.53 37.46 -19.14
N VAL A 56 10.75 36.95 -19.08
CA VAL A 56 11.33 36.07 -20.12
C VAL A 56 11.09 34.58 -19.85
N THR A 57 10.55 34.21 -18.67
CA THR A 57 10.22 32.82 -18.30
C THR A 57 9.14 32.24 -19.20
N ASP A 58 8.98 30.92 -19.20
CA ASP A 58 7.94 30.28 -20.01
C ASP A 58 6.56 30.78 -19.61
N ASP A 59 5.75 31.12 -20.61
CA ASP A 59 4.38 31.54 -20.39
C ASP A 59 3.50 30.30 -20.29
N LEU A 60 3.12 29.96 -19.06
CA LEU A 60 2.27 28.81 -18.77
C LEU A 60 0.77 29.16 -18.91
N VAL A 61 0.43 30.40 -19.29
CA VAL A 61 -0.96 30.82 -19.51
C VAL A 61 -1.58 29.95 -20.61
N GLY A 62 -2.56 29.13 -20.25
CA GLY A 62 -3.24 28.18 -21.13
C GLY A 62 -2.61 26.78 -21.20
N ASN A 63 -1.34 26.62 -20.81
CA ASN A 63 -0.66 25.33 -20.71
C ASN A 63 -0.74 24.76 -19.28
N VAL A 64 -1.95 24.66 -18.74
CA VAL A 64 -2.23 24.11 -17.39
C VAL A 64 -2.15 22.58 -17.32
N GLY A 65 -1.64 21.94 -18.38
CA GLY A 65 -1.59 20.49 -18.51
C GLY A 65 -2.98 19.88 -18.71
N ARG A 66 -3.06 18.55 -18.59
CA ARG A 66 -4.32 17.81 -18.73
C ARG A 66 -5.26 18.14 -17.56
N GLN A 67 -6.47 18.60 -17.88
CA GLN A 67 -7.51 18.84 -16.88
C GLN A 67 -7.81 17.57 -16.06
N GLN A 68 -7.90 17.74 -14.74
CA GLN A 68 -8.29 16.65 -13.84
C GLN A 68 -9.81 16.52 -13.84
N THR A 69 -10.33 15.48 -14.48
CA THR A 69 -11.78 15.25 -14.57
C THR A 69 -12.36 14.45 -13.41
N ALA A 70 -11.56 13.63 -12.74
CA ALA A 70 -12.05 12.72 -11.70
C ALA A 70 -11.76 13.19 -10.26
N VAL A 71 -10.72 14.00 -10.06
CA VAL A 71 -10.32 14.53 -8.74
C VAL A 71 -10.82 15.96 -8.61
N THR A 72 -12.14 16.14 -8.73
CA THR A 72 -12.79 17.45 -8.51
C THR A 72 -13.05 17.65 -7.01
N PRO A 73 -13.14 18.90 -6.53
CA PRO A 73 -13.49 19.19 -5.14
C PRO A 73 -14.81 18.52 -4.70
N GLU A 74 -15.80 18.43 -5.60
CA GLU A 74 -17.07 17.75 -5.33
C GLU A 74 -16.86 16.26 -5.08
N ASN A 75 -16.14 15.57 -5.96
CA ASN A 75 -15.87 14.13 -5.80
C ASN A 75 -15.05 13.85 -4.55
N VAL A 76 -14.11 14.75 -4.19
CA VAL A 76 -13.34 14.65 -2.95
C VAL A 76 -14.27 14.75 -1.74
N ALA A 77 -15.22 15.70 -1.74
CA ALA A 77 -16.20 15.84 -0.68
C ALA A 77 -17.12 14.61 -0.56
N THR A 78 -17.61 14.07 -1.67
CA THR A 78 -18.45 12.86 -1.67
C THR A 78 -17.70 11.65 -1.11
N VAL A 79 -16.46 11.42 -1.57
CA VAL A 79 -15.62 10.32 -1.07
C VAL A 79 -15.31 10.49 0.43
N SER A 80 -15.06 11.72 0.88
CA SER A 80 -14.82 12.04 2.29
C SER A 80 -16.05 11.71 3.14
N GLY A 81 -17.25 12.12 2.70
CA GLY A 81 -18.50 11.85 3.42
C GLY A 81 -18.79 10.37 3.58
N ILE A 82 -18.58 9.56 2.53
CA ILE A 82 -18.77 8.10 2.59
C ILE A 82 -17.83 7.47 3.64
N ILE A 83 -16.58 7.92 3.71
CA ILE A 83 -15.61 7.38 4.67
C ILE A 83 -15.92 7.82 6.10
N GLN A 84 -16.37 9.05 6.30
CA GLN A 84 -16.79 9.52 7.62
C GLN A 84 -17.97 8.69 8.14
N GLN A 85 -18.90 8.30 7.27
CA GLN A 85 -20.01 7.42 7.64
C GLN A 85 -19.57 5.97 7.89
N ASN A 86 -18.68 5.44 7.07
CA ASN A 86 -18.16 4.08 7.24
C ASN A 86 -16.67 3.99 6.88
N PRO A 87 -15.77 4.11 7.87
CA PRO A 87 -14.32 4.07 7.66
C PRO A 87 -13.79 2.74 7.14
N MET A 88 -14.55 1.65 7.28
CA MET A 88 -14.19 0.30 6.84
C MET A 88 -14.58 0.03 5.37
N SER A 89 -15.18 1.02 4.69
CA SER A 89 -15.58 0.87 3.30
C SER A 89 -14.37 0.63 2.40
N SER A 90 -14.42 -0.47 1.64
CA SER A 90 -13.34 -0.78 0.69
C SER A 90 -13.31 0.26 -0.44
N VAL A 91 -12.12 0.51 -1.00
CA VAL A 91 -11.96 1.39 -2.17
C VAL A 91 -12.86 0.98 -3.35
N ARG A 92 -13.13 -0.32 -3.52
CA ARG A 92 -14.05 -0.81 -4.56
C ARG A 92 -15.50 -0.40 -4.27
N ARG A 93 -15.92 -0.50 -3.01
CA ARG A 93 -17.27 -0.11 -2.58
C ARG A 93 -17.47 1.39 -2.78
N ILE A 94 -16.54 2.21 -2.31
CA ILE A 94 -16.58 3.67 -2.47
C ILE A 94 -16.61 4.04 -3.96
N ALA A 95 -15.79 3.39 -4.78
CA ALA A 95 -15.80 3.59 -6.23
C ALA A 95 -17.18 3.26 -6.86
N SER A 96 -17.81 2.17 -6.44
CA SER A 96 -19.16 1.80 -6.89
C SER A 96 -20.22 2.80 -6.45
N GLU A 97 -20.18 3.26 -5.20
CA GLU A 97 -21.15 4.21 -4.64
C GLU A 97 -21.00 5.61 -5.27
N THR A 98 -19.79 6.02 -5.62
CA THR A 98 -19.50 7.32 -6.25
C THR A 98 -19.55 7.29 -7.79
N GLY A 99 -19.68 6.12 -8.41
CA GLY A 99 -19.57 5.94 -9.86
C GLY A 99 -18.16 6.21 -10.43
N LEU A 100 -17.15 6.37 -9.56
CA LEU A 100 -15.78 6.67 -9.96
C LEU A 100 -15.02 5.38 -10.30
N LYS A 101 -13.98 5.51 -11.14
CA LYS A 101 -13.02 4.42 -11.32
C LYS A 101 -12.24 4.22 -10.01
N ARG A 102 -12.01 2.96 -9.63
CA ARG A 102 -11.22 2.56 -8.45
C ARG A 102 -9.89 3.32 -8.32
N SER A 103 -9.17 3.51 -9.44
CA SER A 103 -7.89 4.23 -9.45
C SER A 103 -8.02 5.72 -9.14
N SER A 104 -9.11 6.36 -9.56
CA SER A 104 -9.43 7.74 -9.21
C SER A 104 -9.78 7.88 -7.74
N THR A 105 -10.65 7.00 -7.21
CA THR A 105 -10.98 6.93 -5.79
C THR A 105 -9.73 6.74 -4.94
N GLN A 106 -8.82 5.83 -5.33
CA GLN A 106 -7.56 5.64 -4.62
C GLN A 106 -6.66 6.89 -4.64
N LYS A 107 -6.64 7.64 -5.76
CA LYS A 107 -5.90 8.91 -5.85
C LYS A 107 -6.50 9.96 -4.92
N ILE A 108 -7.82 10.11 -4.91
CA ILE A 108 -8.53 11.02 -3.99
C ILE A 108 -8.14 10.70 -2.54
N LEU A 109 -8.21 9.42 -2.15
CA LEU A 109 -7.88 8.99 -0.80
C LEU A 109 -6.46 9.35 -0.40
N ARG A 110 -5.47 9.01 -1.22
CA ARG A 110 -4.06 9.19 -0.86
C ARG A 110 -3.54 10.62 -1.04
N LYS A 111 -3.97 11.30 -2.11
CA LYS A 111 -3.38 12.59 -2.52
C LYS A 111 -4.19 13.79 -2.05
N SER A 112 -5.52 13.66 -1.95
CA SER A 112 -6.40 14.77 -1.56
C SER A 112 -6.80 14.68 -0.09
N LEU A 113 -7.14 13.48 0.38
CA LEU A 113 -7.59 13.25 1.77
C LEU A 113 -6.47 12.78 2.70
N HIS A 114 -5.29 12.47 2.16
CA HIS A 114 -4.14 11.94 2.93
C HIS A 114 -4.49 10.73 3.81
N MET A 115 -5.41 9.89 3.35
CA MET A 115 -5.85 8.69 4.04
C MET A 115 -5.11 7.44 3.57
N PHE A 116 -4.77 6.59 4.53
CA PHE A 116 -4.07 5.33 4.31
C PHE A 116 -4.90 4.15 4.83
N PRO A 117 -4.81 2.99 4.18
CA PRO A 117 -5.40 1.77 4.69
C PRO A 117 -4.53 1.23 5.82
N PHE A 118 -5.08 1.18 7.03
CA PHE A 118 -4.42 0.57 8.18
C PHE A 118 -5.02 -0.80 8.45
N LYS A 119 -4.15 -1.77 8.80
CA LYS A 119 -4.58 -3.12 9.17
C LYS A 119 -4.77 -3.17 10.69
N ILE A 120 -5.91 -3.68 11.13
CA ILE A 120 -6.14 -3.92 12.57
C ILE A 120 -5.14 -4.99 13.03
N GLN A 121 -4.31 -4.64 14.01
CA GLN A 121 -3.36 -5.55 14.61
C GLN A 121 -3.89 -5.96 15.99
N THR A 122 -4.13 -7.26 16.17
CA THR A 122 -4.31 -7.82 17.51
C THR A 122 -2.95 -8.28 18.00
N HIS A 123 -2.44 -7.64 19.04
CA HIS A 123 -1.24 -8.06 19.74
C HIS A 123 -1.62 -8.71 21.07
N GLN A 124 -1.04 -9.86 21.38
CA GLN A 124 -0.98 -10.34 22.76
C GLN A 124 0.38 -9.90 23.32
N ALA A 125 0.39 -9.27 24.49
CA ALA A 125 1.64 -8.90 25.15
C ALA A 125 2.38 -10.18 25.57
N ILE A 126 3.58 -10.39 25.02
CA ILE A 126 4.43 -11.51 25.41
C ILE A 126 5.28 -11.04 26.60
N PRO A 127 5.20 -11.70 27.77
CA PRO A 127 6.02 -11.31 28.91
C PRO A 127 7.49 -11.66 28.66
N VAL A 128 8.41 -10.87 29.22
CA VAL A 128 9.87 -11.04 29.03
C VAL A 128 10.34 -12.46 29.34
N ARG A 129 9.79 -13.10 30.38
CA ARG A 129 10.08 -14.50 30.72
C ARG A 129 9.78 -15.48 29.57
N ALA A 130 8.67 -15.27 28.85
CA ALA A 130 8.28 -16.14 27.76
C ALA A 130 9.16 -15.93 26.52
N VAL A 131 9.72 -14.73 26.35
CA VAL A 131 10.74 -14.47 25.32
C VAL A 131 11.97 -15.34 25.59
N GLN A 132 12.48 -15.32 26.83
CA GLN A 132 13.66 -16.12 27.19
C GLN A 132 13.40 -17.62 27.03
N GLN A 133 12.27 -18.13 27.53
CA GLN A 133 11.89 -19.55 27.39
C GLN A 133 11.82 -19.99 25.92
N ARG A 134 11.34 -19.13 25.01
CA ARG A 134 11.29 -19.43 23.58
C ARG A 134 12.68 -19.50 22.97
N VAL A 135 13.60 -18.62 23.39
CA VAL A 135 15.00 -18.64 22.93
C VAL A 135 15.71 -19.89 23.43
N ASP A 136 15.55 -20.23 24.70
CA ASP A 136 16.17 -21.41 25.31
C ASP A 136 15.68 -22.69 24.63
N PHE A 137 14.36 -22.83 24.41
CA PHE A 137 13.78 -23.94 23.68
C PHE A 137 14.31 -24.02 22.24
N ALA A 138 14.37 -22.90 21.51
CA ALA A 138 14.89 -22.88 20.15
C ALA A 138 16.35 -23.33 20.08
N ASN A 139 17.19 -22.84 20.99
CA ASN A 139 18.60 -23.23 21.08
C ASN A 139 18.76 -24.72 21.44
N GLN A 140 17.89 -25.25 22.31
CA GLN A 140 17.89 -26.65 22.68
C GLN A 140 17.49 -27.55 21.50
N MET A 141 16.42 -27.18 20.77
CA MET A 141 15.99 -27.90 19.57
C MET A 141 17.05 -27.88 18.48
N LEU A 142 17.72 -26.74 18.25
CA LEU A 142 18.83 -26.64 17.29
C LEU A 142 19.96 -27.60 17.63
N LYS A 143 20.39 -27.64 18.90
CA LYS A 143 21.42 -28.59 19.35
C LYS A 143 21.04 -30.04 19.12
N MET A 144 19.78 -30.41 19.37
CA MET A 144 19.29 -31.77 19.15
C MET A 144 19.25 -32.13 17.66
N ILE A 145 18.96 -31.17 16.78
CA ILE A 145 19.00 -31.38 15.33
C ILE A 145 20.45 -31.56 14.86
N ASP A 146 21.35 -30.70 15.30
CA ASP A 146 22.78 -30.75 14.93
C ASP A 146 23.48 -32.01 15.45
N SER A 147 23.06 -32.54 16.60
CA SER A 147 23.59 -33.77 17.17
C SER A 147 22.94 -35.05 16.62
N GLU A 148 22.13 -34.94 15.56
CA GLU A 148 21.30 -36.04 15.00
C GLU A 148 20.43 -36.76 16.05
N GLY A 149 20.03 -36.05 17.12
CA GLY A 149 19.33 -36.63 18.26
C GLY A 149 17.89 -37.06 17.96
N PHE A 150 17.29 -36.57 16.88
CA PHE A 150 16.01 -37.05 16.34
C PHE A 150 15.84 -36.64 14.86
N HIS A 151 15.02 -37.39 14.12
CA HIS A 151 14.66 -37.04 12.74
C HIS A 151 13.55 -35.98 12.72
N VAL A 152 13.87 -34.79 12.21
CA VAL A 152 12.89 -33.69 12.04
C VAL A 152 11.68 -34.12 11.21
N GLY A 153 11.88 -35.02 10.25
CA GLY A 153 10.82 -35.57 9.41
C GLY A 153 9.75 -36.36 10.17
N CYS A 154 10.06 -36.85 11.37
CA CYS A 154 9.17 -37.62 12.23
C CYS A 154 8.41 -36.77 13.25
N ILE A 155 8.64 -35.45 13.29
CA ILE A 155 7.87 -34.56 14.18
C ILE A 155 6.48 -34.36 13.59
N TRP A 156 5.47 -34.74 14.36
CA TRP A 156 4.08 -34.38 14.14
C TRP A 156 3.74 -33.11 14.93
N PHE A 157 3.41 -32.04 14.21
CA PHE A 157 2.86 -30.82 14.78
C PHE A 157 1.34 -30.94 14.85
N THR A 158 0.76 -30.68 16.01
CA THR A 158 -0.69 -30.76 16.22
C THR A 158 -1.19 -29.42 16.73
N ASP A 159 -2.38 -29.01 16.30
CA ASP A 159 -3.01 -27.77 16.76
C ASP A 159 -4.52 -27.83 16.54
N GLU A 160 -5.24 -26.97 17.27
CA GLU A 160 -6.66 -26.72 17.09
C GLU A 160 -6.92 -25.39 16.37
N ALA A 161 -7.82 -25.43 15.40
CA ALA A 161 -8.33 -24.23 14.73
C ALA A 161 -9.83 -24.08 14.94
N HIS A 162 -10.28 -22.89 15.33
CA HIS A 162 -11.71 -22.55 15.39
C HIS A 162 -12.18 -21.93 14.08
N PHE A 163 -13.18 -22.57 13.46
CA PHE A 163 -13.88 -22.06 12.28
C PHE A 163 -15.24 -21.51 12.70
N HIS A 164 -15.38 -20.20 12.67
CA HIS A 164 -16.62 -19.52 13.03
C HIS A 164 -17.60 -19.52 11.85
N LEU A 165 -18.83 -19.99 12.07
CA LEU A 165 -19.86 -20.13 11.01
C LEU A 165 -20.57 -18.81 10.69
N ASN A 166 -20.43 -17.81 11.56
CA ASN A 166 -21.04 -16.48 11.40
C ASN A 166 -20.17 -15.50 10.58
N GLY A 167 -19.07 -15.97 9.95
CA GLY A 167 -18.18 -15.12 9.16
C GLY A 167 -17.43 -14.05 9.96
N PHE A 168 -17.40 -14.18 11.30
CA PHE A 168 -16.89 -13.15 12.19
C PHE A 168 -15.35 -13.04 12.09
N VAL A 169 -14.88 -11.79 11.87
CA VAL A 169 -13.49 -11.30 11.83
C VAL A 169 -12.51 -12.12 10.98
N ASN A 170 -12.52 -11.91 9.66
CA ASN A 170 -11.32 -12.17 8.87
C ASN A 170 -10.32 -11.01 9.07
N LYS A 171 -9.32 -11.19 9.94
CA LYS A 171 -8.23 -10.23 10.20
C LYS A 171 -7.52 -9.75 8.92
N GLN A 172 -7.53 -10.56 7.86
CA GLN A 172 -6.91 -10.21 6.58
C GLN A 172 -7.73 -9.17 5.79
N ASN A 173 -9.03 -9.11 6.03
CA ASN A 173 -9.97 -8.21 5.34
C ASN A 173 -10.30 -6.94 6.15
N TRP A 174 -9.87 -6.87 7.40
CA TRP A 174 -10.10 -5.72 8.26
C TRP A 174 -9.07 -4.61 8.04
N ARG A 175 -9.46 -3.66 7.19
CA ARG A 175 -8.74 -2.40 6.97
C ARG A 175 -9.71 -1.24 7.07
N PHE A 176 -9.35 -0.21 7.81
CA PHE A 176 -10.01 1.09 7.76
C PHE A 176 -9.12 2.09 7.03
N CYS A 177 -9.75 3.09 6.42
CA CYS A 177 -9.06 4.24 5.87
C CYS A 177 -9.09 5.38 6.90
N GLY A 178 -7.92 5.91 7.23
CA GLY A 178 -7.79 7.06 8.13
C GLY A 178 -6.51 7.85 7.82
N SER A 179 -6.43 9.08 8.32
CA SER A 179 -5.16 9.84 8.36
C SER A 179 -4.23 9.33 9.46
N GLU A 180 -4.82 8.82 10.55
CA GLU A 180 -4.13 8.27 11.71
C GLU A 180 -4.63 6.86 12.03
N ASN A 181 -3.89 6.15 12.89
CA ASN A 181 -4.31 4.85 13.40
C ASN A 181 -5.29 5.04 14.59
N PRO A 182 -6.58 4.71 14.46
CA PRO A 182 -7.64 4.84 15.45
C PRO A 182 -7.56 3.81 16.59
N TYR A 183 -6.54 2.94 16.63
CA TYR A 183 -6.37 1.91 17.68
C TYR A 183 -7.67 1.11 17.94
N TRP A 184 -8.33 0.69 16.87
CA TRP A 184 -9.65 0.07 16.95
C TRP A 184 -9.60 -1.29 17.67
N CYS A 185 -10.42 -1.42 18.72
CA CYS A 185 -10.62 -2.65 19.47
C CYS A 185 -12.06 -3.13 19.27
N GLU A 186 -12.24 -4.27 18.61
CA GLU A 186 -13.57 -4.85 18.43
C GLU A 186 -13.81 -5.95 19.47
N ALA A 187 -14.93 -5.83 20.18
CA ALA A 187 -15.38 -6.83 21.13
C ALA A 187 -15.76 -8.11 20.37
N LYS A 188 -15.17 -9.24 20.76
CA LYS A 188 -15.58 -10.54 20.25
C LYS A 188 -16.79 -11.03 21.04
N PRO A 189 -17.88 -11.48 20.38
CA PRO A 189 -18.98 -12.11 21.08
C PRO A 189 -18.47 -13.39 21.77
N LEU A 190 -18.84 -13.54 23.04
CA LEU A 190 -18.40 -14.65 23.90
C LEU A 190 -18.87 -16.02 23.36
N TYR A 191 -20.03 -16.05 22.71
CA TYR A 191 -20.64 -17.25 22.16
C TYR A 191 -20.93 -17.04 20.66
N SER A 192 -19.99 -17.44 19.81
CA SER A 192 -20.21 -17.54 18.37
C SER A 192 -20.27 -19.01 17.96
N PRO A 193 -21.23 -19.43 17.10
CA PRO A 193 -21.24 -20.78 16.56
C PRO A 193 -19.92 -21.05 15.85
N LYS A 194 -19.17 -22.03 16.36
CA LYS A 194 -17.85 -22.40 15.86
C LYS A 194 -17.71 -23.91 15.82
N VAL A 195 -16.93 -24.39 14.87
CA VAL A 195 -16.45 -25.76 14.82
C VAL A 195 -14.96 -25.73 15.13
N THR A 196 -14.52 -26.56 16.08
CA THR A 196 -13.10 -26.73 16.35
C THR A 196 -12.60 -27.90 15.50
N VAL A 197 -11.49 -27.70 14.82
CA VAL A 197 -10.86 -28.74 14.02
C VAL A 197 -9.50 -29.02 14.61
N TRP A 198 -9.21 -30.28 14.89
CA TRP A 198 -7.89 -30.75 15.24
C TRP A 198 -7.26 -31.42 14.03
N ALA A 199 -5.99 -31.14 13.77
CA ALA A 199 -5.22 -31.84 12.75
C ALA A 199 -3.76 -31.97 13.17
N ALA A 200 -3.11 -33.02 12.68
CA ALA A 200 -1.69 -33.25 12.82
C ALA A 200 -1.00 -33.12 11.46
N VAL A 201 0.15 -32.47 11.40
CA VAL A 201 0.94 -32.27 10.19
C VAL A 201 2.39 -32.66 10.46
N CYS A 202 2.97 -33.45 9.56
CA CYS A 202 4.40 -33.73 9.55
C CYS A 202 4.95 -33.61 8.12
N SER A 203 6.24 -33.91 7.94
CA SER A 203 6.86 -33.91 6.62
C SER A 203 6.24 -34.91 5.62
N ARG A 204 5.60 -35.97 6.12
CA ARG A 204 5.00 -37.05 5.32
C ARG A 204 3.56 -36.78 4.90
N GLY A 205 2.86 -35.88 5.58
CA GLY A 205 1.46 -35.58 5.28
C GLY A 205 0.68 -35.02 6.45
N ILE A 206 -0.64 -35.17 6.35
CA ILE A 206 -1.62 -34.63 7.29
C ILE A 206 -2.50 -35.78 7.80
N ILE A 207 -2.70 -35.87 9.12
CA ILE A 207 -3.67 -36.76 9.75
C ILE A 207 -4.79 -35.91 10.37
N GLY A 208 -6.03 -36.32 10.13
CA GLY A 208 -7.24 -35.51 10.36
C GLY A 208 -7.88 -35.09 9.02
N PRO A 209 -8.74 -34.07 9.00
CA PRO A 209 -9.22 -33.25 10.12
C PRO A 209 -10.22 -33.98 11.02
N PHE A 210 -10.07 -33.86 12.35
CA PHE A 210 -11.08 -34.30 13.31
C PHE A 210 -11.96 -33.11 13.72
N PHE A 211 -13.26 -33.22 13.46
CA PHE A 211 -14.23 -32.16 13.72
C PHE A 211 -14.85 -32.30 15.11
N ILE A 212 -14.62 -31.29 15.95
CA ILE A 212 -15.21 -31.17 17.28
C ILE A 212 -16.26 -30.07 17.21
N ARG A 213 -17.53 -30.46 17.24
CA ARG A 213 -18.69 -29.54 17.17
C ARG A 213 -19.06 -28.93 18.52
N GLU A 214 -18.57 -29.52 19.60
CA GLU A 214 -18.87 -29.15 20.97
C GLU A 214 -17.61 -28.67 21.69
N THR A 215 -17.68 -28.45 22.99
CA THR A 215 -16.53 -28.09 23.82
C THR A 215 -15.46 -29.18 23.76
N VAL A 216 -14.21 -28.78 23.62
CA VAL A 216 -13.05 -29.69 23.74
C VAL A 216 -12.92 -30.06 25.21
N THR A 217 -13.36 -31.25 25.59
CA THR A 217 -13.12 -31.83 26.92
C THR A 217 -11.89 -32.72 26.88
N SER A 218 -11.31 -32.98 28.04
CA SER A 218 -10.14 -33.85 28.17
C SER A 218 -10.41 -35.25 27.61
N GLU A 219 -11.59 -35.85 27.86
CA GLU A 219 -11.90 -37.20 27.36
C GLU A 219 -11.96 -37.25 25.83
N ARG A 220 -12.55 -36.21 25.21
CA ARG A 220 -12.62 -36.11 23.74
C ARG A 220 -11.25 -35.89 23.12
N TYR A 221 -10.41 -35.11 23.79
CA TYR A 221 -9.04 -34.90 23.34
C TYR A 221 -8.24 -36.20 23.37
N VAL A 222 -8.37 -36.98 24.44
CA VAL A 222 -7.75 -38.31 24.55
C VAL A 222 -8.23 -39.23 23.43
N ALA A 223 -9.54 -39.29 23.16
CA ALA A 223 -10.07 -40.12 22.06
C ALA A 223 -9.50 -39.73 20.68
N ILE A 224 -9.28 -38.43 20.44
CA ILE A 224 -8.64 -37.94 19.21
C ILE A 224 -7.18 -38.37 19.14
N LEU A 225 -6.45 -38.28 20.26
CA LEU A 225 -5.05 -38.72 20.32
C LEU A 225 -4.92 -40.23 20.10
N GLU A 226 -5.81 -41.04 20.68
CA GLU A 226 -5.85 -42.49 20.46
C GLU A 226 -6.11 -42.81 18.98
N GLN A 227 -7.07 -42.13 18.36
CA GLN A 227 -7.36 -42.28 16.93
C GLN A 227 -6.19 -41.82 16.05
N PHE A 228 -5.52 -40.73 16.43
CA PHE A 228 -4.32 -40.24 15.74
C PHE A 228 -3.19 -41.26 15.80
N VAL A 229 -2.86 -41.79 16.98
CA VAL A 229 -1.79 -42.79 17.16
C VAL A 229 -2.08 -44.05 16.36
N ALA A 230 -3.32 -44.55 16.40
CA ALA A 230 -3.72 -45.70 15.60
C ALA A 230 -3.57 -45.45 14.08
N THR A 231 -3.92 -44.25 13.61
CA THR A 231 -3.78 -43.88 12.20
C THR A 231 -2.32 -43.69 11.79
N GLN A 232 -1.48 -43.15 12.68
CA GLN A 232 -0.04 -42.99 12.44
C GLN A 232 0.64 -44.36 12.28
N GLN A 233 0.33 -45.34 13.14
CA GLN A 233 0.92 -46.68 13.08
C GLN A 233 0.64 -47.36 11.74
N VAL A 234 -0.57 -47.25 11.21
CA VAL A 234 -0.95 -47.79 9.89
C VAL A 234 -0.20 -47.14 8.72
N LEU A 235 0.30 -45.91 8.88
CA LEU A 235 1.06 -45.19 7.85
C LEU A 235 2.57 -45.48 7.92
N GLU A 236 3.04 -46.13 8.98
CA GLU A 236 4.46 -46.48 9.19
C GLU A 236 4.78 -47.95 8.86
N ASP A 237 3.75 -48.80 8.70
CA ASP A 237 3.82 -50.17 8.15
C ASP A 237 3.82 -50.18 6.61
#